data_AF-A0A356AXY1-F1
#
_entry.id   AF-A0A356AXY1-F1
#
_cell.length_a   1.000
_cell.length_b   1.000
_cell.length_c   1.000
_cell.angle_alpha   90.00
_cell.angle_beta   90.00
_cell.angle_gamma   90.00
#
_symmetry.space_group_name_H-M   'P 1'
#
loop_
_entity.id
_entity.type
_entity.pdbx_description
1 polymer ?
#
loop_
_entity_poly.entity_id
_entity_poly.type
_entity_poly.pdbx_seq_one_letter_code
_entity_poly.pdbx_strand_id
1 'polypeptide(L)'
;MKIFFNSSLWSKGKGCHGSPQKANLQFEYSGTKRCIPIIYRFPRGIVFDVITILDESKLRTFYEKYEHIQNKMTSVQKRSMRQENPFQNISLQEIRINGKKTDDGFSSSSMMCIPWLKEDVNVLEDIKKEYAEYLKGRDCFAIERFCVRYPKSDSIFQKLLRFIWPEHVNRLHMTTEPHRHYDPLDITIHMSTRQKEEHNISFAHPLTGMEHTLYLQQLTPFELPLGNKETNTGFQIYQASYEISPPLSKGETLMFDNRLDMVGDVSIGHKEQKQASAIGIIGGADGPTSIIVGKKENHVHCGKHGFPLSFCYSIPSDHRLDTVSFVIQGIERTEPKGKEYGFIL
;
A
#
# COMPACT_ATOMS: atom_id res chain seq x y z
N MET A 1 13.67 -26.13 5.21
CA MET A 1 12.24 -25.81 5.44
C MET A 1 11.42 -26.36 4.27
N LYS A 2 10.25 -26.95 4.51
CA LYS A 2 9.36 -27.40 3.41
C LYS A 2 8.52 -26.22 2.93
N ILE A 3 8.66 -25.85 1.67
CA ILE A 3 7.89 -24.78 1.04
C ILE A 3 6.74 -25.34 0.23
N PHE A 4 5.56 -24.77 0.40
CA PHE A 4 4.35 -25.12 -0.35
C PHE A 4 3.94 -23.97 -1.27
N PHE A 5 3.09 -24.25 -2.26
CA PHE A 5 2.63 -23.25 -3.23
C PHE A 5 1.60 -22.29 -2.62
N ASN A 6 2.05 -21.42 -1.74
CA ASN A 6 1.31 -20.31 -1.14
C ASN A 6 2.29 -19.23 -0.68
N SER A 7 1.78 -18.04 -0.34
CA SER A 7 2.61 -16.94 0.16
C SER A 7 2.82 -16.97 1.68
N SER A 8 2.27 -17.93 2.41
CA SER A 8 2.21 -17.93 3.87
C SER A 8 3.54 -18.32 4.51
N LEU A 9 3.93 -17.58 5.56
CA LEU A 9 5.09 -17.89 6.40
C LEU A 9 4.73 -18.78 7.60
N TRP A 10 3.47 -18.75 8.06
CA TRP A 10 3.03 -19.46 9.28
C TRP A 10 2.36 -20.81 9.01
N SER A 11 1.73 -21.00 7.84
CA SER A 11 0.97 -22.21 7.59
C SER A 11 1.87 -23.37 7.15
N LYS A 12 1.71 -24.51 7.82
CA LYS A 12 2.19 -25.80 7.31
C LYS A 12 1.27 -26.20 6.16
N GLY A 13 1.67 -25.84 4.93
CA GLY A 13 0.89 -26.16 3.74
C GLY A 13 0.62 -27.66 3.57
N LYS A 14 -0.31 -28.00 2.68
CA LYS A 14 -0.62 -29.38 2.29
C LYS A 14 -0.19 -29.61 0.85
N GLY A 15 0.29 -30.82 0.53
CA GLY A 15 0.65 -31.23 -0.84
C GLY A 15 2.15 -31.38 -1.07
N CYS A 16 2.57 -31.37 -2.35
CA CYS A 16 3.98 -31.48 -2.71
C CYS A 16 4.75 -30.20 -2.37
N HIS A 17 5.98 -30.38 -1.88
CA HIS A 17 6.88 -29.26 -1.64
C HIS A 17 7.57 -28.83 -2.94
N GLY A 18 7.98 -27.56 -2.99
CA GLY A 18 8.64 -26.99 -4.17
C GLY A 18 10.04 -27.55 -4.39
N SER A 19 10.44 -27.66 -5.65
CA SER A 19 11.82 -28.02 -6.02
C SER A 19 12.71 -26.78 -5.91
N PRO A 20 13.72 -26.76 -5.02
CA PRO A 20 14.57 -25.60 -4.83
C PRO A 20 15.47 -25.36 -6.05
N GLN A 21 15.66 -24.09 -6.41
CA GLN A 21 16.65 -23.61 -7.36
C GLN A 21 17.43 -22.47 -6.69
N LYS A 22 18.73 -22.66 -6.48
CA LYS A 22 19.58 -21.63 -5.88
C LYS A 22 19.63 -20.43 -6.84
N ALA A 23 19.40 -19.23 -6.31
CA ALA A 23 19.29 -18.01 -7.10
C ALA A 23 20.33 -16.96 -6.69
N ASN A 24 20.56 -16.76 -5.38
CA ASN A 24 21.51 -15.78 -4.83
C ASN A 24 21.40 -14.36 -5.39
N LEU A 25 20.20 -13.93 -5.77
CA LEU A 25 19.99 -12.62 -6.40
C LEU A 25 20.11 -11.53 -5.35
N GLN A 26 20.67 -10.38 -5.71
CA GLN A 26 20.79 -9.22 -4.83
C GLN A 26 20.30 -7.96 -5.54
N PHE A 27 19.66 -7.08 -4.79
CA PHE A 27 19.20 -5.78 -5.28
C PHE A 27 19.00 -4.82 -4.12
N GLU A 28 18.84 -3.54 -4.42
CA GLU A 28 18.57 -2.50 -3.43
C GLU A 28 17.23 -1.83 -3.73
N TYR A 29 16.38 -1.72 -2.72
CA TYR A 29 15.11 -0.99 -2.82
C TYR A 29 14.92 -0.10 -1.59
N SER A 30 14.50 1.14 -1.80
CA SER A 30 14.36 2.17 -0.75
C SER A 30 15.60 2.29 0.17
N GLY A 31 16.81 2.23 -0.41
CA GLY A 31 18.08 2.33 0.33
C GLY A 31 18.47 1.08 1.14
N THR A 32 17.70 0.00 1.06
CA THR A 32 17.96 -1.25 1.81
C THR A 32 18.31 -2.39 0.86
N LYS A 33 19.45 -3.03 1.14
CA LYS A 33 19.93 -4.22 0.41
C LYS A 33 19.05 -5.42 0.73
N ARG A 34 18.67 -6.15 -0.32
CA ARG A 34 17.82 -7.33 -0.27
C ARG A 34 18.40 -8.44 -1.11
N CYS A 35 18.01 -9.68 -0.80
CA CYS A 35 18.39 -10.84 -1.60
C CYS A 35 17.25 -11.82 -1.80
N ILE A 36 17.33 -12.60 -2.89
CA ILE A 36 16.48 -13.77 -3.15
C ILE A 36 17.41 -14.99 -3.16
N PRO A 37 17.47 -15.73 -2.04
CA PRO A 37 18.34 -16.90 -1.91
C PRO A 37 17.99 -18.03 -2.89
N ILE A 38 16.72 -18.42 -2.89
CA ILE A 38 16.22 -19.65 -3.49
C ILE A 38 14.86 -19.35 -4.13
N ILE A 39 14.66 -19.89 -5.32
CA ILE A 39 13.35 -19.94 -5.97
C ILE A 39 12.84 -21.38 -5.90
N TYR A 40 11.68 -21.58 -5.30
CA TYR A 40 11.02 -22.87 -5.20
C TYR A 40 10.05 -23.03 -6.37
N ARG A 41 10.30 -24.03 -7.21
CA ARG A 41 9.54 -24.30 -8.43
C ARG A 41 8.40 -25.29 -8.16
N PHE A 42 7.24 -24.98 -8.71
CA PHE A 42 6.04 -25.82 -8.69
C PHE A 42 5.45 -25.93 -10.09
N PRO A 43 4.62 -26.95 -10.38
CA PRO A 43 3.89 -27.02 -11.65
C PRO A 43 3.04 -25.78 -11.96
N ARG A 44 2.52 -25.13 -10.91
CA ARG A 44 1.60 -23.98 -11.02
C ARG A 44 2.33 -22.63 -11.10
N GLY A 45 3.62 -22.58 -10.77
CA GLY A 45 4.35 -21.33 -10.66
C GLY A 45 5.56 -21.43 -9.75
N ILE A 46 5.93 -20.33 -9.11
CA ILE A 46 7.09 -20.23 -8.22
C ILE A 46 6.71 -19.62 -6.88
N VAL A 47 7.48 -19.98 -5.86
CA VAL A 47 7.51 -19.29 -4.58
C VAL A 47 8.94 -18.86 -4.31
N PHE A 48 9.16 -17.64 -3.87
CA PHE A 48 10.48 -17.18 -3.47
C PHE A 48 10.39 -16.22 -2.28
N ASP A 49 11.44 -16.22 -1.48
CA ASP A 49 11.55 -15.34 -0.32
C ASP A 49 12.53 -14.21 -0.66
N VAL A 50 12.14 -12.98 -0.35
CA VAL A 50 13.03 -11.83 -0.33
C VAL A 50 13.47 -11.61 1.11
N ILE A 51 14.76 -11.69 1.37
CA ILE A 51 15.35 -11.39 2.68
C ILE A 51 15.88 -9.98 2.68
N THR A 52 15.48 -9.22 3.70
CA THR A 52 15.96 -7.86 3.95
C THR A 52 16.74 -7.87 5.26
N ILE A 53 18.02 -7.50 5.22
CA ILE A 53 18.81 -7.35 6.43
C ILE A 53 18.53 -5.97 7.03
N LEU A 54 18.16 -5.95 8.30
CA LEU A 54 17.77 -4.72 8.98
C LEU A 54 18.90 -4.19 9.85
N ASP A 55 19.01 -2.87 9.91
CA ASP A 55 19.96 -2.18 10.78
C ASP A 55 19.33 -2.06 12.17
N GLU A 56 19.87 -2.81 13.13
CA GLU A 56 19.40 -2.81 14.51
C GLU A 56 19.47 -1.42 15.14
N SER A 57 20.51 -0.64 14.87
CA SER A 57 20.65 0.71 15.44
C SER A 57 19.52 1.63 14.97
N LYS A 58 19.21 1.59 13.67
CA LYS A 58 18.09 2.37 13.09
C LYS A 58 16.74 1.91 13.62
N LEU A 59 16.55 0.60 13.79
CA LEU A 59 15.34 0.06 14.40
C LEU A 59 15.18 0.56 15.84
N ARG A 60 16.23 0.47 16.68
CA ARG A 60 16.18 0.96 18.07
C ARG A 60 15.81 2.44 18.14
N THR A 61 16.50 3.29 17.37
CA THR A 61 16.18 4.72 17.29
C THR A 61 14.72 4.97 16.87
N PHE A 62 14.22 4.21 15.89
CA PHE A 62 12.83 4.31 15.45
C PHE A 62 11.84 3.91 16.55
N TYR A 63 12.04 2.76 17.20
CA TYR A 63 11.13 2.28 18.25
C TYR A 63 11.18 3.19 19.48
N GLU A 64 12.36 3.63 19.94
CA GLU A 64 12.51 4.58 21.04
C GLU A 64 11.77 5.90 20.77
N LYS A 65 11.79 6.39 19.52
CA LYS A 65 11.09 7.62 19.13
C LYS A 65 9.57 7.50 19.24
N TYR A 66 9.00 6.32 18.96
CA TYR A 66 7.57 6.18 18.70
C TYR A 66 6.80 5.31 19.69
N GLU A 67 7.45 4.41 20.42
CA GLU A 67 6.83 3.42 21.31
C GLU A 67 5.85 4.05 22.32
N HIS A 68 6.24 5.17 22.95
CA HIS A 68 5.44 5.81 23.99
C HIS A 68 4.29 6.68 23.46
N ILE A 69 4.31 7.03 22.16
CA ILE A 69 3.36 7.95 21.56
C ILE A 69 2.44 7.29 20.54
N GLN A 70 2.73 6.05 20.10
CA GLN A 70 2.02 5.34 19.04
C GLN A 70 0.49 5.36 19.20
N ASN A 71 -0.01 5.12 20.41
CA ASN A 71 -1.45 5.09 20.70
C ASN A 71 -2.10 6.48 20.75
N LYS A 72 -1.31 7.54 20.84
CA LYS A 72 -1.77 8.94 20.91
C LYS A 72 -1.54 9.70 19.60
N MET A 73 -0.96 9.05 18.58
CA MET A 73 -0.60 9.73 17.34
C MET A 73 -1.81 10.15 16.52
N THR A 74 -1.75 11.37 15.98
CA THR A 74 -2.64 11.83 14.91
C THR A 74 -2.45 11.01 13.63
N SER A 75 -3.37 11.13 12.68
CA SER A 75 -3.25 10.46 11.38
C SER A 75 -2.00 10.89 10.60
N VAL A 76 -1.69 12.19 10.63
CA VAL A 76 -0.48 12.80 10.06
C VAL A 76 0.79 12.23 10.70
N GLN A 77 0.82 12.13 12.04
CA GLN A 77 1.95 11.54 12.76
C GLN A 77 2.13 10.05 12.43
N LYS A 78 1.05 9.27 12.36
CA LYS A 78 1.11 7.86 11.95
C LYS A 78 1.66 7.69 10.53
N ARG A 79 1.31 8.58 9.59
CA ARG A 79 1.83 8.52 8.21
C ARG A 79 3.31 8.91 8.13
N SER A 80 3.68 9.96 8.86
CA SER A 80 5.09 10.37 9.01
C SER A 80 5.93 9.24 9.61
N MET A 81 5.45 8.60 10.68
CA MET A 81 6.07 7.41 11.28
C MET A 81 6.24 6.27 10.27
N ARG A 82 5.23 5.97 9.44
CA ARG A 82 5.37 4.91 8.41
C ARG A 82 6.44 5.23 7.37
N GLN A 83 6.57 6.49 6.97
CA GLN A 83 7.60 6.92 6.04
C GLN A 83 9.00 6.84 6.67
N GLU A 84 9.12 7.19 7.95
CA GLU A 84 10.37 7.12 8.71
C GLU A 84 10.77 5.69 9.12
N ASN A 85 9.87 4.71 8.96
CA ASN A 85 10.16 3.33 9.32
C ASN A 85 11.39 2.83 8.53
N PRO A 86 12.46 2.37 9.22
CA PRO A 86 13.68 1.89 8.56
C PRO A 86 13.46 0.63 7.70
N PHE A 87 12.28 0.01 7.80
CA PHE A 87 11.85 -1.07 6.94
C PHE A 87 10.51 -0.77 6.27
N GLN A 88 10.47 -0.99 4.95
CA GLN A 88 9.26 -1.00 4.15
C GLN A 88 9.25 -2.26 3.30
N ASN A 89 8.10 -2.91 3.23
CA ASN A 89 7.88 -4.02 2.30
C ASN A 89 8.08 -3.56 0.85
N ILE A 90 8.47 -4.49 -0.03
CA ILE A 90 8.54 -4.18 -1.45
C ILE A 90 7.12 -4.09 -2.00
N SER A 91 6.75 -2.89 -2.44
CA SER A 91 5.54 -2.71 -3.24
C SER A 91 5.83 -3.12 -4.68
N LEU A 92 5.59 -4.38 -5.01
CA LEU A 92 5.69 -4.88 -6.38
C LEU A 92 4.43 -4.52 -7.17
N GLN A 93 4.63 -4.08 -8.41
CA GLN A 93 3.58 -3.89 -9.42
C GLN A 93 3.48 -5.11 -10.32
N GLU A 94 4.63 -5.67 -10.70
CA GLU A 94 4.70 -6.71 -11.71
C GLU A 94 5.85 -7.68 -11.44
N ILE A 95 5.61 -8.95 -11.76
CA ILE A 95 6.64 -9.99 -11.83
C ILE A 95 6.53 -10.67 -13.19
N ARG A 96 7.66 -10.86 -13.88
CA ARG A 96 7.75 -11.67 -15.10
C ARG A 96 8.68 -12.84 -14.88
N ILE A 97 8.23 -14.02 -15.30
CA ILE A 97 9.01 -15.25 -15.24
C ILE A 97 9.37 -15.65 -16.67
N ASN A 98 10.66 -15.82 -16.95
CA ASN A 98 11.17 -16.14 -18.29
C ASN A 98 10.64 -15.18 -19.39
N GLY A 99 10.51 -13.89 -19.04
CA GLY A 99 10.02 -12.85 -19.94
C GLY A 99 8.49 -12.74 -20.06
N LYS A 100 7.72 -13.62 -19.43
CA LYS A 100 6.25 -13.60 -19.49
C LYS A 100 5.65 -13.01 -18.22
N LYS A 101 4.73 -12.05 -18.40
CA LYS A 101 3.93 -11.47 -17.32
C LYS A 101 2.94 -12.49 -16.76
N THR A 102 2.61 -12.37 -15.48
CA THR A 102 1.66 -13.23 -14.77
C THR A 102 0.24 -12.70 -14.92
N ASP A 103 -0.73 -13.55 -15.26
CA ASP A 103 -2.11 -13.09 -15.56
C ASP A 103 -2.92 -12.74 -14.30
N ASP A 104 -2.77 -13.52 -13.23
CA ASP A 104 -3.57 -13.39 -12.00
C ASP A 104 -2.82 -12.61 -10.90
N GLY A 105 -1.78 -11.85 -11.28
CA GLY A 105 -0.88 -11.19 -10.33
C GLY A 105 -0.11 -12.17 -9.44
N PHE A 106 0.17 -11.73 -8.21
CA PHE A 106 0.87 -12.53 -7.19
C PHE A 106 0.30 -12.25 -5.81
N SER A 107 0.59 -13.16 -4.88
CA SER A 107 0.27 -13.00 -3.46
C SER A 107 1.57 -12.90 -2.66
N SER A 108 1.56 -12.13 -1.58
CA SER A 108 2.71 -12.04 -0.68
C SER A 108 2.29 -12.10 0.79
N SER A 109 3.23 -12.48 1.64
CA SER A 109 3.15 -12.19 3.08
C SER A 109 4.53 -11.82 3.59
N SER A 110 4.57 -11.07 4.68
CA SER A 110 5.81 -10.55 5.25
C SER A 110 5.88 -10.81 6.74
N MET A 111 7.09 -11.05 7.24
CA MET A 111 7.38 -11.15 8.66
C MET A 111 8.69 -10.42 8.96
N MET A 112 8.75 -9.74 10.10
CA MET A 112 9.99 -9.22 10.65
C MET A 112 10.49 -10.16 11.74
N CYS A 113 11.79 -10.22 11.93
CA CYS A 113 12.46 -10.83 13.06
C CYS A 113 13.17 -9.72 13.81
N ILE A 114 12.64 -9.33 14.96
CA ILE A 114 13.25 -8.37 15.87
C ILE A 114 13.35 -9.03 17.25
N PRO A 115 14.52 -9.56 17.65
CA PRO A 115 14.66 -10.41 18.84
C PRO A 115 14.17 -9.77 20.14
N TRP A 116 14.31 -8.45 20.29
CA TRP A 116 13.89 -7.73 21.50
C TRP A 116 12.38 -7.45 21.56
N LEU A 117 11.61 -7.72 20.50
CA LEU A 117 10.14 -7.53 20.47
C LEU A 117 9.34 -8.79 20.83
N LYS A 118 10.00 -9.89 21.25
CA LYS A 118 9.37 -11.15 21.70
C LYS A 118 8.36 -11.72 20.69
N GLU A 119 8.79 -11.92 19.45
CA GLU A 119 7.97 -12.52 18.38
C GLU A 119 7.88 -14.05 18.50
N ASP A 120 6.90 -14.64 17.78
CA ASP A 120 6.55 -16.07 17.82
C ASP A 120 7.75 -16.97 17.43
N VAL A 121 8.29 -17.69 18.42
CA VAL A 121 9.63 -18.28 18.39
C VAL A 121 9.78 -19.42 17.39
N ASN A 122 8.69 -20.16 17.09
CA ASN A 122 8.80 -21.43 16.37
C ASN A 122 8.98 -21.29 14.85
N VAL A 123 8.29 -20.34 14.20
CA VAL A 123 8.43 -20.11 12.74
C VAL A 123 9.81 -19.51 12.43
N LEU A 124 10.34 -18.75 13.38
CA LEU A 124 11.60 -18.04 13.23
C LEU A 124 12.81 -18.99 13.16
N GLU A 125 12.83 -20.05 13.96
CA GLU A 125 13.96 -21.00 13.98
C GLU A 125 14.10 -21.78 12.66
N ASP A 126 13.00 -22.22 12.07
CA ASP A 126 13.02 -22.91 10.76
C ASP A 126 13.59 -22.02 9.65
N ILE A 127 13.23 -20.74 9.68
CA ILE A 127 13.71 -19.71 8.75
C ILE A 127 15.20 -19.43 8.96
N LYS A 128 15.62 -19.20 10.22
CA LYS A 128 17.03 -18.95 10.56
C LYS A 128 17.91 -20.12 10.13
N LYS A 129 17.43 -21.35 10.32
CA LYS A 129 18.13 -22.55 9.88
C LYS A 129 18.25 -22.63 8.35
N GLU A 130 17.16 -22.38 7.62
CA GLU A 130 17.16 -22.44 6.15
C GLU A 130 18.09 -21.39 5.54
N TYR A 131 18.09 -20.18 6.10
CA TYR A 131 18.82 -19.04 5.55
C TYR A 131 20.06 -18.67 6.36
N ALA A 132 20.60 -19.61 7.14
CA ALA A 132 21.75 -19.39 8.02
C ALA A 132 22.96 -18.78 7.29
N GLU A 133 23.17 -19.14 6.01
CA GLU A 133 24.25 -18.57 5.20
C GLU A 133 24.09 -17.07 4.92
N TYR A 134 22.86 -16.59 4.77
CA TYR A 134 22.54 -15.19 4.45
C TYR A 134 22.38 -14.33 5.70
N LEU A 135 22.08 -14.95 6.84
CA LEU A 135 21.80 -14.30 8.12
C LEU A 135 23.00 -14.31 9.08
N LYS A 136 24.19 -14.75 8.65
CA LYS A 136 25.37 -14.87 9.54
C LYS A 136 25.66 -13.57 10.28
N GLY A 137 25.54 -13.60 11.61
CA GLY A 137 25.78 -12.45 12.50
C GLY A 137 24.75 -11.32 12.37
N ARG A 138 23.55 -11.61 11.86
CA ARG A 138 22.45 -10.65 11.68
C ARG A 138 21.21 -11.17 12.40
N ASP A 139 20.87 -10.54 13.52
CA ASP A 139 19.70 -10.95 14.32
C ASP A 139 18.40 -10.25 13.89
N CYS A 140 18.51 -9.09 13.23
CA CYS A 140 17.38 -8.35 12.68
C CYS A 140 17.28 -8.51 11.17
N PHE A 141 16.16 -9.06 10.72
CA PHE A 141 15.87 -9.24 9.30
C PHE A 141 14.37 -9.25 9.06
N ALA A 142 13.95 -9.02 7.82
CA ALA A 142 12.60 -9.24 7.37
C ALA A 142 12.58 -10.23 6.21
N ILE A 143 11.48 -10.95 6.08
CA ILE A 143 11.23 -11.88 4.98
C ILE A 143 9.90 -11.54 4.35
N GLU A 144 9.90 -11.40 3.03
CA GLU A 144 8.70 -11.27 2.21
C GLU A 144 8.62 -12.49 1.28
N ARG A 145 7.60 -13.33 1.47
CA ARG A 145 7.36 -14.50 0.63
C ARG A 145 6.39 -14.15 -0.47
N PHE A 146 6.80 -14.34 -1.72
CA PHE A 146 5.96 -14.16 -2.90
C PHE A 146 5.57 -15.51 -3.48
N CYS A 147 4.28 -15.66 -3.80
CA CYS A 147 3.75 -16.80 -4.53
C CYS A 147 3.14 -16.30 -5.85
N VAL A 148 3.72 -16.80 -6.94
CA VAL A 148 3.50 -16.28 -8.29
C VAL A 148 3.08 -17.43 -9.19
N ARG A 149 1.96 -17.29 -9.92
CA ARG A 149 1.53 -18.30 -10.89
C ARG A 149 2.23 -18.10 -12.22
N TYR A 150 2.50 -19.19 -12.91
CA TYR A 150 2.87 -19.07 -14.32
C TYR A 150 1.71 -18.47 -15.12
N PRO A 151 2.00 -17.76 -16.24
CA PRO A 151 0.97 -17.37 -17.18
C PRO A 151 0.16 -18.58 -17.62
N LYS A 152 -1.14 -18.35 -17.83
CA LYS A 152 -2.06 -19.32 -18.41
C LYS A 152 -1.49 -19.74 -19.75
N SER A 153 -1.48 -21.04 -19.96
CA SER A 153 -1.14 -21.62 -21.26
C SER A 153 -2.39 -22.30 -21.77
N ASP A 154 -2.75 -22.09 -23.03
CA ASP A 154 -3.83 -22.83 -23.66
C ASP A 154 -3.37 -24.23 -24.10
N SER A 155 -2.06 -24.48 -24.08
CA SER A 155 -1.48 -25.77 -24.46
C SER A 155 -1.58 -26.78 -23.32
N ILE A 156 -2.38 -27.83 -23.54
CA ILE A 156 -2.48 -29.01 -22.66
C ILE A 156 -1.11 -29.66 -22.48
N PHE A 157 -0.29 -29.71 -23.55
CA PHE A 157 1.06 -30.27 -23.50
C PHE A 157 1.99 -29.48 -22.56
N GLN A 158 1.94 -28.14 -22.59
CA GLN A 158 2.72 -27.32 -21.66
C GLN A 158 2.26 -27.47 -20.20
N LYS A 159 0.93 -27.60 -19.97
CA LYS A 159 0.40 -27.88 -18.62
C LYS A 159 0.91 -29.24 -18.09
N LEU A 160 0.89 -30.26 -18.95
CA LEU A 160 1.37 -31.60 -18.61
C LEU A 160 2.88 -31.59 -18.36
N LEU A 161 3.67 -30.93 -19.21
CA LEU A 161 5.11 -30.76 -19.03
C LEU A 161 5.44 -30.11 -17.70
N ARG A 162 4.75 -29.02 -17.33
CA ARG A 162 4.96 -28.35 -16.03
C ARG A 162 4.66 -29.25 -14.84
N PHE A 163 3.70 -30.16 -14.99
CA PHE A 163 3.35 -31.12 -13.94
C PHE A 163 4.46 -32.16 -13.72
N ILE A 164 5.09 -32.63 -14.80
CA ILE A 164 6.16 -33.64 -14.73
C ILE A 164 7.52 -32.99 -14.43
N TRP A 165 7.81 -31.84 -15.05
CA TRP A 165 9.05 -31.09 -14.94
C TRP A 165 8.74 -29.61 -14.68
N PRO A 166 8.76 -29.16 -13.41
CA PRO A 166 8.59 -27.76 -13.09
C PRO A 166 9.59 -26.89 -13.88
N GLU A 167 9.06 -25.91 -14.62
CA GLU A 167 9.83 -25.04 -15.53
C GLU A 167 11.02 -24.40 -14.81
N HIS A 168 12.23 -24.48 -15.38
CA HIS A 168 13.41 -23.82 -14.81
C HIS A 168 13.27 -22.30 -14.97
N VAL A 169 13.65 -21.56 -13.93
CA VAL A 169 13.59 -20.10 -13.96
C VAL A 169 14.94 -19.59 -14.45
N ASN A 170 15.01 -19.14 -15.70
CA ASN A 170 16.24 -18.59 -16.29
C ASN A 170 16.29 -17.07 -16.17
N ARG A 171 15.12 -16.42 -16.12
CA ARG A 171 15.01 -14.98 -15.96
C ARG A 171 13.88 -14.63 -15.01
N LEU A 172 14.18 -13.77 -14.05
CA LEU A 172 13.19 -13.15 -13.16
C LEU A 172 13.24 -11.65 -13.37
N HIS A 173 12.11 -11.03 -13.64
CA HIS A 173 12.00 -9.57 -13.69
C HIS A 173 10.95 -9.12 -12.68
N MET A 174 11.25 -8.06 -11.95
CA MET A 174 10.35 -7.45 -10.97
C MET A 174 10.28 -5.95 -11.22
N THR A 175 9.08 -5.39 -11.21
CA THR A 175 8.85 -3.96 -11.29
C THR A 175 8.12 -3.53 -10.03
N THR A 176 8.61 -2.49 -9.35
CA THR A 176 7.94 -1.93 -8.17
C THR A 176 6.86 -0.96 -8.59
N GLU A 177 5.93 -0.67 -7.69
CA GLU A 177 5.14 0.55 -7.78
C GLU A 177 6.08 1.77 -7.67
N PRO A 178 5.72 2.92 -8.28
CA PRO A 178 6.44 4.16 -8.09
C PRO A 178 6.50 4.54 -6.61
N HIS A 179 7.66 5.01 -6.16
CA HIS A 179 7.81 5.42 -4.78
C HIS A 179 6.97 6.67 -4.50
N ARG A 180 6.33 6.70 -3.33
CA ARG A 180 5.50 7.81 -2.90
C ARG A 180 6.12 8.43 -1.66
N HIS A 181 6.35 9.73 -1.74
CA HIS A 181 6.81 10.53 -0.62
C HIS A 181 5.66 11.37 -0.09
N TYR A 182 5.60 11.54 1.22
CA TYR A 182 4.59 12.29 1.93
C TYR A 182 5.24 13.40 2.75
N ASP A 183 4.80 14.62 2.52
CA ASP A 183 5.22 15.81 3.28
C ASP A 183 4.03 16.30 4.12
N PRO A 184 4.14 16.32 5.47
CA PRO A 184 3.03 16.67 6.34
C PRO A 184 2.67 18.17 6.27
N LEU A 185 1.38 18.48 6.36
CA LEU A 185 0.84 19.85 6.48
C LEU A 185 -0.05 20.02 7.72
N ASP A 186 -0.92 19.04 8.00
CA ASP A 186 -1.85 19.01 9.14
C ASP A 186 -2.74 20.27 9.28
N ILE A 187 -3.50 20.57 8.23
CA ILE A 187 -4.38 21.75 8.17
C ILE A 187 -5.83 21.32 8.29
N THR A 188 -6.55 21.90 9.26
CA THR A 188 -7.99 21.66 9.43
C THR A 188 -8.78 22.88 8.98
N ILE A 189 -9.79 22.65 8.13
CA ILE A 189 -10.68 23.66 7.57
C ILE A 189 -12.09 23.34 8.04
N HIS A 190 -12.78 24.34 8.60
CA HIS A 190 -14.17 24.23 9.00
C HIS A 190 -15.03 25.08 8.07
N MET A 191 -16.08 24.48 7.50
CA MET A 191 -17.02 25.18 6.63
C MET A 191 -18.45 24.98 7.09
N SER A 192 -19.24 26.07 7.10
CA SER A 192 -20.66 25.95 7.39
C SER A 192 -21.40 25.27 6.23
N THR A 193 -22.29 24.34 6.52
CA THR A 193 -23.13 23.69 5.50
C THR A 193 -24.21 24.62 4.94
N ARG A 194 -24.42 25.78 5.56
CA ARG A 194 -25.42 26.79 5.16
C ARG A 194 -24.82 27.91 4.32
N GLN A 195 -23.51 28.14 4.41
CA GLN A 195 -22.82 29.14 3.61
C GLN A 195 -22.47 28.57 2.24
N LYS A 196 -22.76 29.35 1.20
CA LYS A 196 -22.42 29.04 -0.20
C LYS A 196 -21.13 29.72 -0.67
N GLU A 197 -20.51 30.50 0.21
CA GLU A 197 -19.30 31.25 -0.10
C GLU A 197 -18.09 30.32 -0.18
N GLU A 198 -17.13 30.72 -1.00
CA GLU A 198 -15.86 30.04 -1.12
C GLU A 198 -15.03 30.29 0.15
N HIS A 199 -14.34 29.25 0.61
CA HIS A 199 -13.39 29.35 1.71
C HIS A 199 -11.98 29.24 1.15
N ASN A 200 -11.08 30.14 1.53
CA ASN A 200 -9.69 30.09 1.10
C ASN A 200 -8.74 30.00 2.29
N ILE A 201 -7.65 29.27 2.09
CA ILE A 201 -6.58 29.11 3.08
C ILE A 201 -5.23 29.10 2.37
N SER A 202 -4.26 29.82 2.93
CA SER A 202 -2.89 29.80 2.44
C SER A 202 -2.03 28.82 3.24
N PHE A 203 -1.13 28.13 2.55
CA PHE A 203 -0.15 27.23 3.15
C PHE A 203 1.19 27.31 2.40
N ALA A 204 2.29 27.13 3.11
CA ALA A 204 3.61 27.02 2.49
C ALA A 204 3.91 25.55 2.15
N HIS A 205 4.42 25.29 0.96
CA HIS A 205 4.86 23.97 0.55
C HIS A 205 6.02 23.51 1.46
N PRO A 206 5.95 22.33 2.13
CA PRO A 206 6.92 21.94 3.15
C PRO A 206 8.37 21.86 2.68
N LEU A 207 8.61 21.45 1.42
CA LEU A 207 9.96 21.41 0.86
C LEU A 207 10.46 22.72 0.22
N THR A 208 9.63 23.37 -0.60
CA THR A 208 10.08 24.51 -1.42
C THR A 208 9.87 25.84 -0.74
N GLY A 209 9.03 25.89 0.31
CA GLY A 209 8.61 27.13 0.96
C GLY A 209 7.69 28.00 0.11
N MET A 210 7.27 27.54 -1.08
CA MET A 210 6.35 28.28 -1.95
C MET A 210 4.99 28.43 -1.28
N GLU A 211 4.46 29.64 -1.22
CA GLU A 211 3.10 29.88 -0.74
C GLU A 211 2.07 29.46 -1.79
N HIS A 212 1.09 28.70 -1.35
CA HIS A 212 -0.08 28.28 -2.12
C HIS A 212 -1.34 28.74 -1.41
N THR A 213 -2.37 29.08 -2.17
CA THR A 213 -3.73 29.35 -1.69
C THR A 213 -4.65 28.28 -2.23
N LEU A 214 -5.30 27.56 -1.32
CA LEU A 214 -6.34 26.59 -1.60
C LEU A 214 -7.71 27.27 -1.52
N TYR A 215 -8.52 27.11 -2.56
CA TYR A 215 -9.89 27.61 -2.64
C TYR A 215 -10.86 26.44 -2.59
N LEU A 216 -11.60 26.28 -1.49
CA LEU A 216 -12.67 25.28 -1.31
C LEU A 216 -14.03 25.87 -1.65
N GLN A 217 -14.80 25.16 -2.46
CA GLN A 217 -16.11 25.59 -2.92
C GLN A 217 -17.08 24.41 -3.11
N GLN A 218 -18.35 24.74 -3.35
CA GLN A 218 -19.40 23.79 -3.77
C GLN A 218 -19.55 22.58 -2.82
N LEU A 219 -19.96 22.84 -1.58
CA LEU A 219 -20.33 21.80 -0.62
C LEU A 219 -21.59 21.06 -1.06
N THR A 220 -21.47 19.77 -1.34
CA THR A 220 -22.59 18.89 -1.68
C THR A 220 -22.61 17.67 -0.75
N PRO A 221 -23.76 17.31 -0.15
CA PRO A 221 -23.90 16.04 0.56
C PRO A 221 -23.50 14.87 -0.35
N PHE A 222 -22.75 13.92 0.21
CA PHE A 222 -22.27 12.72 -0.47
C PHE A 222 -22.74 11.49 0.31
N GLU A 223 -23.56 10.66 -0.33
CA GLU A 223 -24.04 9.41 0.25
C GLU A 223 -23.09 8.25 -0.10
N LEU A 224 -22.60 7.57 0.93
CA LEU A 224 -21.84 6.33 0.73
C LEU A 224 -22.77 5.19 0.32
N PRO A 225 -22.46 4.45 -0.76
CA PRO A 225 -23.26 3.30 -1.19
C PRO A 225 -22.95 2.04 -0.35
N LEU A 226 -22.87 2.17 0.98
CA LEU A 226 -22.42 1.11 1.90
C LEU A 226 -23.42 0.81 3.03
N GLY A 227 -24.52 1.54 3.13
CA GLY A 227 -25.52 1.34 4.17
C GLY A 227 -26.52 0.23 3.83
N ASN A 228 -26.72 -0.70 4.77
CA ASN A 228 -27.92 -1.52 4.80
C ASN A 228 -29.11 -0.58 5.09
N LYS A 229 -30.05 -0.45 4.14
CA LYS A 229 -31.21 0.46 4.24
C LYS A 229 -32.07 0.25 5.49
N GLU A 230 -31.90 -0.87 6.18
CA GLU A 230 -32.67 -1.26 7.37
C GLU A 230 -32.13 -0.72 8.70
N THR A 231 -30.85 -0.33 8.78
CA THR A 231 -30.21 0.06 10.07
C THR A 231 -30.07 1.56 10.29
N ASN A 232 -30.31 2.38 9.27
CA ASN A 232 -30.32 3.85 9.34
C ASN A 232 -29.10 4.51 10.03
N THR A 233 -27.95 3.84 10.11
CA THR A 233 -26.69 4.43 10.57
C THR A 233 -26.01 5.11 9.38
N GLY A 234 -26.64 6.17 8.85
CA GLY A 234 -26.13 6.92 7.71
C GLY A 234 -25.08 7.93 8.15
N PHE A 235 -23.80 7.66 7.91
CA PHE A 235 -22.78 8.69 8.03
C PHE A 235 -23.03 9.80 7.00
N GLN A 236 -23.00 11.05 7.46
CA GLN A 236 -22.99 12.21 6.60
C GLN A 236 -21.55 12.54 6.19
N ILE A 237 -21.34 12.63 4.88
CA ILE A 237 -20.10 13.08 4.27
C ILE A 237 -20.46 14.20 3.31
N TYR A 238 -19.61 15.20 3.20
CA TYR A 238 -19.74 16.25 2.21
C TYR A 238 -18.57 16.18 1.24
N GLN A 239 -18.86 16.35 -0.05
CA GLN A 239 -17.85 16.58 -1.06
C GLN A 239 -17.72 18.08 -1.27
N ALA A 240 -16.49 18.58 -1.38
CA ALA A 240 -16.18 19.92 -1.84
C ALA A 240 -15.27 19.84 -3.08
N SER A 241 -15.37 20.83 -3.95
CA SER A 241 -14.40 21.03 -5.03
C SER A 241 -13.35 22.04 -4.60
N TYR A 242 -12.12 21.89 -5.10
CA TYR A 242 -11.03 22.78 -4.74
C TYR A 242 -10.07 23.10 -5.89
N GLU A 243 -9.47 24.29 -5.81
CA GLU A 243 -8.42 24.81 -6.68
C GLU A 243 -7.20 25.22 -5.84
N ILE A 244 -5.99 25.16 -6.40
CA ILE A 244 -4.76 25.59 -5.73
C ILE A 244 -4.02 26.60 -6.63
N SER A 245 -3.61 27.73 -6.06
CA SER A 245 -2.85 28.79 -6.73
C SER A 245 -1.58 29.16 -5.97
N PRO A 246 -0.39 29.13 -6.59
CA PRO A 246 -0.11 28.48 -7.87
C PRO A 246 -0.40 26.97 -7.77
N PRO A 247 -0.62 26.27 -8.90
CA PRO A 247 -0.80 24.81 -8.87
C PRO A 247 0.40 24.08 -8.27
N LEU A 248 0.15 22.95 -7.60
CA LEU A 248 1.22 22.04 -7.17
C LEU A 248 1.99 21.49 -8.39
N SER A 249 3.22 21.05 -8.15
CA SER A 249 4.07 20.50 -9.21
C SER A 249 3.47 19.21 -9.79
N LYS A 250 3.85 18.88 -11.03
CA LYS A 250 3.38 17.64 -11.66
C LYS A 250 3.80 16.41 -10.84
N GLY A 251 2.82 15.58 -10.47
CA GLY A 251 3.03 14.39 -9.64
C GLY A 251 2.81 14.61 -8.14
N GLU A 252 2.44 15.82 -7.74
CA GLU A 252 2.08 16.18 -6.37
C GLU A 252 0.56 16.24 -6.21
N THR A 253 0.03 15.85 -5.06
CA THR A 253 -1.42 15.91 -4.77
C THR A 253 -1.65 16.16 -3.28
N LEU A 254 -2.67 16.95 -2.94
CA LEU A 254 -3.10 17.09 -1.54
C LEU A 254 -3.76 15.80 -1.04
N MET A 255 -3.34 15.36 0.14
CA MET A 255 -3.93 14.24 0.85
C MET A 255 -4.92 14.75 1.88
N PHE A 256 -6.18 14.33 1.79
CA PHE A 256 -7.22 14.64 2.78
C PHE A 256 -7.48 13.45 3.70
N ASP A 257 -7.75 13.72 4.98
CA ASP A 257 -8.20 12.72 5.96
C ASP A 257 -9.70 12.49 5.82
N ASN A 258 -10.07 11.30 5.35
CA ASN A 258 -11.46 10.91 5.13
C ASN A 258 -11.84 9.68 5.97
N ARG A 259 -11.21 9.49 7.14
CA ARG A 259 -11.45 8.32 8.01
C ARG A 259 -12.90 8.22 8.46
N LEU A 260 -13.52 7.05 8.25
CA LEU A 260 -14.64 6.62 9.09
C LEU A 260 -14.07 5.96 10.34
N ASP A 261 -14.18 6.61 11.51
CA ASP A 261 -13.97 5.93 12.78
C ASP A 261 -15.21 5.08 13.08
N MET A 262 -15.30 3.90 12.46
CA MET A 262 -16.36 2.94 12.76
C MET A 262 -16.05 2.24 14.09
N VAL A 263 -16.54 2.81 15.19
CA VAL A 263 -16.63 2.10 16.47
C VAL A 263 -17.86 1.18 16.41
N GLY A 264 -17.66 -0.08 16.04
CA GLY A 264 -18.68 -1.12 16.09
C GLY A 264 -18.45 -2.22 15.06
N ASP A 265 -18.49 -3.48 15.49
CA ASP A 265 -18.43 -4.66 14.63
C ASP A 265 -19.52 -4.58 13.55
N VAL A 266 -19.13 -4.28 12.31
CA VAL A 266 -20.01 -4.42 11.14
C VAL A 266 -19.40 -5.45 10.20
N SER A 267 -19.85 -6.68 10.34
CA SER A 267 -19.59 -7.76 9.40
C SER A 267 -20.28 -7.46 8.06
N ILE A 268 -19.51 -7.04 7.05
CA ILE A 268 -20.00 -6.82 5.68
C ILE A 268 -19.94 -8.15 4.92
N GLY A 269 -21.10 -8.79 4.76
CA GLY A 269 -21.25 -9.99 3.94
C GLY A 269 -21.05 -9.68 2.45
N HIS A 270 -20.15 -10.44 1.81
CA HIS A 270 -19.93 -10.38 0.36
C HIS A 270 -21.22 -10.73 -0.40
N LYS A 271 -21.72 -9.80 -1.22
CA LYS A 271 -22.52 -10.15 -2.41
C LYS A 271 -21.95 -9.44 -3.63
N GLU A 272 -21.60 -10.25 -4.62
CA GLU A 272 -21.15 -9.83 -5.94
C GLU A 272 -22.22 -8.98 -6.63
N GLN A 273 -21.85 -7.80 -7.13
CA GLN A 273 -22.63 -7.11 -8.16
C GLN A 273 -21.74 -6.68 -9.33
N LYS A 274 -22.27 -6.94 -10.53
CA LYS A 274 -21.70 -6.67 -11.85
C LYS A 274 -21.74 -5.17 -12.18
N GLN A 275 -20.58 -4.66 -12.60
CA GLN A 275 -20.30 -3.46 -13.42
C GLN A 275 -21.03 -2.13 -13.09
N ALA A 276 -20.28 -1.17 -12.55
CA ALA A 276 -19.87 0.11 -13.16
C ALA A 276 -19.54 1.11 -12.03
N SER A 277 -18.36 1.71 -12.05
CA SER A 277 -17.70 2.44 -10.95
C SER A 277 -17.32 1.56 -9.75
N ALA A 278 -16.05 1.15 -9.71
CA ALA A 278 -15.50 0.47 -8.55
C ALA A 278 -15.11 1.54 -7.51
N ILE A 279 -15.90 1.72 -6.46
CA ILE A 279 -15.41 2.31 -5.22
C ILE A 279 -14.62 1.20 -4.53
N GLY A 280 -13.29 1.23 -4.69
CA GLY A 280 -12.40 0.32 -4.00
C GLY A 280 -12.24 0.77 -2.54
N ILE A 281 -12.95 0.13 -1.62
CA ILE A 281 -12.59 0.18 -0.20
C ILE A 281 -11.39 -0.74 -0.03
N ILE A 282 -10.18 -0.18 -0.03
CA ILE A 282 -8.98 -0.93 0.32
C ILE A 282 -8.88 -0.97 1.84
N GLY A 283 -9.67 -1.84 2.47
CA GLY A 283 -9.62 -2.15 3.90
C GLY A 283 -9.05 -3.55 4.08
N GLY A 284 -7.85 -3.66 4.65
CA GLY A 284 -7.19 -4.96 4.88
C GLY A 284 -5.81 -4.91 5.53
N ALA A 285 -5.26 -3.72 5.76
CA ALA A 285 -4.18 -3.47 6.69
C ALA A 285 -4.56 -2.22 7.49
N ASP A 286 -4.01 -2.07 8.68
CA ASP A 286 -4.28 -1.00 9.65
C ASP A 286 -3.87 0.40 9.11
N GLY A 287 -4.47 0.84 8.01
CA GLY A 287 -4.17 2.03 7.22
C GLY A 287 -5.45 2.75 6.79
N PRO A 288 -5.37 4.04 6.48
CA PRO A 288 -6.56 4.84 6.19
C PRO A 288 -7.27 4.30 4.94
N THR A 289 -8.55 3.98 5.09
CA THR A 289 -9.45 3.74 3.96
C THR A 289 -9.66 5.05 3.21
N SER A 290 -9.18 5.16 1.97
CA SER A 290 -9.42 6.31 1.11
C SER A 290 -10.53 6.00 0.10
N ILE A 291 -11.53 6.88 -0.01
CA ILE A 291 -12.51 6.84 -1.10
C ILE A 291 -11.87 7.47 -2.34
N ILE A 292 -11.61 6.67 -3.37
CA ILE A 292 -11.10 7.14 -4.66
C ILE A 292 -12.21 6.96 -5.68
N VAL A 293 -12.77 8.06 -6.18
CA VAL A 293 -13.73 8.04 -7.29
C VAL A 293 -12.97 8.29 -8.58
N GLY A 294 -12.78 7.25 -9.39
CA GLY A 294 -12.11 7.37 -10.68
C GLY A 294 -12.94 8.16 -11.69
N LYS A 295 -12.37 9.21 -12.28
CA LYS A 295 -12.92 9.86 -13.47
C LYS A 295 -12.28 9.30 -14.75
N LYS A 296 -13.12 9.07 -15.76
CA LYS A 296 -12.72 8.92 -17.17
C LYS A 296 -13.13 10.23 -17.85
N GLU A 297 -12.21 11.16 -18.08
CA GLU A 297 -12.42 12.28 -19.01
C GLU A 297 -11.11 13.03 -19.30
N ASN A 298 -10.88 13.35 -20.58
CA ASN A 298 -9.65 13.99 -21.11
C ASN A 298 -9.68 15.53 -21.07
N HIS A 299 -10.63 16.14 -20.34
CA HIS A 299 -10.72 17.59 -20.18
C HIS A 299 -10.42 17.99 -18.73
N VAL A 300 -9.41 18.84 -18.54
CA VAL A 300 -9.12 19.45 -17.25
C VAL A 300 -10.23 20.47 -16.98
N HIS A 301 -11.16 20.13 -16.10
CA HIS A 301 -12.13 21.11 -15.60
C HIS A 301 -11.37 22.13 -14.76
N CYS A 302 -11.44 23.40 -15.12
CA CYS A 302 -10.94 24.49 -14.29
C CYS A 302 -12.07 25.03 -13.41
N GLY A 303 -11.73 25.53 -12.22
CA GLY A 303 -12.70 26.23 -11.39
C GLY A 303 -12.73 27.73 -11.68
N LYS A 304 -13.26 28.50 -10.73
CA LYS A 304 -13.53 29.94 -10.88
C LYS A 304 -12.26 30.75 -11.04
N HIS A 305 -11.13 30.25 -10.55
CA HIS A 305 -9.85 30.95 -10.55
C HIS A 305 -8.97 30.52 -11.73
N GLY A 306 -9.49 29.69 -12.64
CA GLY A 306 -8.78 29.24 -13.84
C GLY A 306 -7.77 28.12 -13.58
N PHE A 307 -7.77 27.52 -12.40
CA PHE A 307 -6.86 26.43 -12.02
C PHE A 307 -7.56 25.07 -12.09
N PRO A 308 -6.79 23.96 -12.20
CA PRO A 308 -7.37 22.61 -12.23
C PRO A 308 -8.25 22.33 -11.01
N LEU A 309 -9.49 21.91 -11.26
CA LEU A 309 -10.48 21.62 -10.24
C LEU A 309 -10.37 20.15 -9.79
N SER A 310 -10.20 19.97 -8.49
CA SER A 310 -10.16 18.66 -7.82
C SER A 310 -11.29 18.54 -6.79
N PHE A 311 -11.44 17.37 -6.16
CA PHE A 311 -12.48 17.13 -5.16
C PHE A 311 -11.88 16.52 -3.88
N CYS A 312 -12.46 16.89 -2.74
CA CYS A 312 -12.13 16.35 -1.43
C CYS A 312 -13.40 16.02 -0.65
N TYR A 313 -13.27 15.21 0.39
CA TYR A 313 -14.37 14.80 1.24
C TYR A 313 -14.15 15.31 2.67
N SER A 314 -15.24 15.61 3.36
CA SER A 314 -15.20 15.98 4.77
C SER A 314 -14.94 14.75 5.64
N ILE A 315 -14.55 15.00 6.88
CA ILE A 315 -14.61 13.98 7.93
C ILE A 315 -16.07 13.48 8.03
N PRO A 316 -16.29 12.15 7.95
CA PRO A 316 -17.59 11.53 8.19
C PRO A 316 -18.14 11.82 9.59
N SER A 317 -19.45 12.05 9.68
CA SER A 317 -20.15 12.23 10.96
C SER A 317 -21.42 11.38 11.03
N ASP A 318 -21.78 10.89 12.21
CA ASP A 318 -22.99 10.10 12.46
C ASP A 318 -24.25 10.97 12.70
N HIS A 319 -24.10 12.29 12.76
CA HIS A 319 -25.18 13.23 12.98
C HIS A 319 -25.15 14.38 11.97
N ARG A 320 -26.26 15.12 11.90
CA ARG A 320 -26.39 16.27 11.00
C ARG A 320 -25.44 17.39 11.40
N LEU A 321 -24.59 17.80 10.45
CA LEU A 321 -23.59 18.84 10.68
C LEU A 321 -24.07 20.21 10.15
N ASP A 322 -24.03 21.22 11.03
CA ASP A 322 -24.10 22.64 10.64
C ASP A 322 -22.74 23.15 10.15
N THR A 323 -21.66 22.46 10.52
CA THR A 323 -20.28 22.74 10.13
C THR A 323 -19.55 21.43 9.82
N VAL A 324 -18.90 21.37 8.67
CA VAL A 324 -18.12 20.21 8.22
C VAL A 324 -16.63 20.53 8.27
N SER A 325 -15.83 19.49 8.53
CA SER A 325 -14.38 19.62 8.65
C SER A 325 -13.68 18.90 7.52
N PHE A 326 -12.70 19.55 6.90
CA PHE A 326 -11.75 18.94 5.96
C PHE A 326 -10.37 19.00 6.60
N VAL A 327 -9.65 17.87 6.61
CA VAL A 327 -8.30 17.82 7.15
C VAL A 327 -7.33 17.49 6.03
N ILE A 328 -6.45 18.42 5.70
CA ILE A 328 -5.35 18.21 4.77
C ILE A 328 -4.21 17.61 5.57
N GLN A 329 -3.94 16.33 5.34
CA GLN A 329 -2.85 15.63 5.98
C GLN A 329 -1.50 16.13 5.47
N GLY A 330 -1.37 16.39 4.17
CA GLY A 330 -0.09 16.74 3.56
C GLY A 330 -0.10 16.68 2.05
N ILE A 331 1.09 16.73 1.45
CA ILE A 331 1.32 16.59 0.02
C ILE A 331 1.91 15.20 -0.25
N GLU A 332 1.28 14.42 -1.12
CA GLU A 332 1.86 13.19 -1.64
C GLU A 332 2.55 13.50 -2.98
N ARG A 333 3.83 13.16 -3.08
CA ARG A 333 4.60 13.18 -4.32
C ARG A 333 4.81 11.76 -4.80
N THR A 334 4.46 11.50 -6.05
CA THR A 334 4.68 10.19 -6.67
C THR A 334 5.82 10.29 -7.69
N GLU A 335 6.81 9.41 -7.58
CA GLU A 335 7.83 9.26 -8.61
C GLU A 335 7.18 8.87 -9.95
N PRO A 336 7.75 9.28 -11.09
CA PRO A 336 7.11 9.04 -12.39
C PRO A 336 7.08 7.56 -12.79
N LYS A 337 7.99 6.73 -12.26
CA LYS A 337 8.12 5.30 -12.58
C LYS A 337 8.59 4.51 -11.38
N GLY A 338 8.17 3.25 -11.32
CA GLY A 338 8.75 2.27 -10.42
C GLY A 338 10.16 1.84 -10.84
N LYS A 339 10.84 1.12 -9.95
CA LYS A 339 12.16 0.54 -10.21
C LYS A 339 12.01 -0.83 -10.86
N GLU A 340 12.86 -1.10 -11.84
CA GLU A 340 12.92 -2.38 -12.54
C GLU A 340 14.16 -3.17 -12.09
N TYR A 341 13.97 -4.46 -11.82
CA TYR A 341 15.02 -5.40 -11.46
C TYR A 341 14.94 -6.61 -12.39
N GLY A 342 15.98 -6.78 -13.22
CA GLY A 342 16.10 -7.92 -14.12
C GLY A 342 17.25 -8.84 -13.69
N PHE A 343 16.96 -10.13 -13.55
CA PHE A 343 17.91 -11.14 -13.13
C PHE A 343 18.00 -12.26 -14.17
N ILE A 344 19.22 -12.74 -14.40
CA ILE A 344 19.53 -13.94 -15.18
C ILE A 344 20.07 -14.98 -14.19
N LEU A 345 19.53 -16.20 -14.24
CA LEU A 345 19.82 -17.29 -13.31
C LEU A 345 20.57 -18.44 -13.97
#